data_AF-A0A934LQW2-F1
#
_entry.id   AF-A0A934LQW2-F1
#
_cell.length_a   1.000
_cell.length_b   1.000
_cell.length_c   1.000
_cell.angle_alpha   90.00
_cell.angle_beta   90.00
_cell.angle_gamma   90.00
#
_symmetry.space_group_name_H-M   'P 1'
#
loop_
_entity.id
_entity.type
_entity.pdbx_description
1 polymer ?
#
loop_
_entity_poly.entity_id
_entity_poly.type
_entity_poly.pdbx_seq_one_letter_code
_entity_poly.pdbx_strand_id
1 'polypeptide(L)'
;MNDYLVLGIVFWTIGYLAARDIITIKELDPYWQRFIIVPRWLYYICGAPKSPFRPAGLIMARILGAQLTAIALVLFSLICLNWQISPGWFIFGLFASGLIPYLLVYFYSNTAR
;
A
#
# COMPACT_ATOMS: atom_id res chain seq x y z
N MET A 1 7.81 7.00 -19.54
CA MET A 1 6.57 6.21 -19.28
C MET A 1 6.86 4.90 -18.54
N ASN A 2 8.01 4.24 -18.79
CA ASN A 2 8.51 3.15 -17.96
C ASN A 2 8.90 3.57 -16.53
N ASP A 3 9.20 4.86 -16.31
CA ASP A 3 9.71 5.37 -15.03
C ASP A 3 8.70 5.22 -13.88
N TYR A 4 7.40 5.36 -14.17
CA TYR A 4 6.34 5.19 -13.18
C TYR A 4 6.11 3.72 -12.77
N LEU A 5 6.31 2.80 -13.72
CA LEU A 5 6.27 1.37 -13.45
C LEU A 5 7.46 0.96 -12.56
N VAL A 6 8.65 1.45 -12.87
CA VAL A 6 9.85 1.27 -12.03
C VAL A 6 9.62 1.86 -10.63
N LEU A 7 9.13 3.10 -10.53
CA LEU A 7 8.79 3.73 -9.25
C LEU A 7 7.77 2.91 -8.46
N GLY A 8 6.70 2.42 -9.11
CA GLY A 8 5.70 1.57 -8.48
C GLY A 8 6.30 0.29 -7.90
N ILE A 9 7.15 -0.41 -8.66
CA ILE A 9 7.84 -1.62 -8.19
C ILE A 9 8.78 -1.31 -7.03
N VAL A 10 9.55 -0.22 -7.11
CA VAL A 10 10.48 0.20 -6.04
C VAL A 10 9.71 0.53 -4.76
N PHE A 11 8.66 1.35 -4.83
CA PHE A 11 7.84 1.69 -3.67
C PHE A 11 7.18 0.45 -3.06
N TRP A 12 6.71 -0.48 -3.89
CA TRP A 12 6.14 -1.73 -3.41
C TRP A 12 7.18 -2.58 -2.66
N THR A 13 8.39 -2.70 -3.22
CA THR A 13 9.50 -3.46 -2.63
C THR A 13 9.97 -2.85 -1.31
N ILE A 14 10.14 -1.53 -1.24
CA ILE A 14 10.49 -0.81 -0.01
C ILE A 14 9.39 -1.01 1.05
N GLY A 15 8.12 -0.88 0.66
CA GLY A 15 6.98 -1.11 1.54
C GLY A 15 6.95 -2.55 2.08
N TYR A 16 7.27 -3.54 1.25
CA TYR A 16 7.35 -4.94 1.63
C TYR A 16 8.46 -5.20 2.66
N LEU A 17 9.66 -4.65 2.43
CA LEU A 17 10.79 -4.78 3.35
C LEU A 17 10.46 -4.12 4.70
N ALA A 18 9.90 -2.91 4.68
CA ALA A 18 9.47 -2.24 5.91
C ALA A 18 8.40 -3.06 6.67
N ALA A 19 7.43 -3.66 5.96
CA ALA A 19 6.43 -4.52 6.57
C ALA A 19 7.06 -5.75 7.25
N ARG A 20 8.07 -6.34 6.60
CA ARG A 20 8.81 -7.50 7.12
C ARG A 20 9.57 -7.16 8.39
N ASP A 21 10.30 -6.04 8.39
CA ASP A 21 11.12 -5.64 9.54
C ASP A 21 10.26 -5.39 10.77
N ILE A 22 9.08 -4.81 10.59
CA ILE A 22 8.12 -4.59 11.68
C ILE A 22 7.61 -5.90 12.27
N ILE A 23 7.43 -6.93 11.46
CA ILE A 23 6.97 -8.24 11.93
C ILE A 23 8.04 -8.98 12.74
N THR A 24 9.32 -8.72 12.47
CA THR A 24 10.45 -9.30 13.23
C THR A 24 10.70 -8.61 14.57
N ILE A 25 10.18 -7.40 14.79
CA ILE A 25 10.30 -6.70 16.07
C ILE A 25 9.39 -7.38 17.11
N LYS A 26 10.01 -8.00 18.12
CA LYS A 26 9.36 -8.75 19.22
C LYS A 26 8.66 -7.84 20.24
N GLU A 27 9.18 -6.65 20.47
CA GLU A 27 8.61 -5.69 21.40
C GLU A 27 7.96 -4.57 20.61
N LEU A 28 6.64 -4.46 20.73
CA LEU A 28 5.97 -3.41 20.03
C LEU A 28 6.14 -2.09 20.77
N ASP A 29 7.03 -1.31 20.17
CA ASP A 29 7.26 0.12 20.38
C ASP A 29 5.94 0.88 20.66
N PRO A 30 5.89 1.89 21.55
CA PRO A 30 4.73 2.75 21.81
C PRO A 30 4.02 3.34 20.57
N TYR A 31 4.59 3.21 19.38
CA TYR A 31 3.94 3.48 18.09
C TYR A 31 2.79 2.53 17.69
N TRP A 32 2.35 1.62 18.56
CA TRP A 32 1.15 0.77 18.37
C TRP A 32 -0.09 1.51 17.82
N GLN A 33 -0.28 2.76 18.20
CA GLN A 33 -1.40 3.59 17.73
C GLN A 33 -1.40 3.82 16.21
N ARG A 34 -0.35 3.41 15.49
CA ARG A 34 -0.21 3.51 14.04
C ARG A 34 -0.57 2.23 13.30
N PHE A 35 -0.89 1.16 14.02
CA PHE A 35 -1.32 -0.11 13.44
C PHE A 35 -2.84 -0.13 13.27
N ILE A 36 -3.26 -0.69 12.14
CA ILE A 36 -4.66 -0.89 11.79
C ILE A 36 -4.88 -2.36 11.48
N ILE A 37 -6.10 -2.83 11.74
CA ILE A 37 -6.53 -4.17 11.38
C ILE A 37 -7.31 -4.06 10.08
N VAL A 38 -6.79 -4.67 9.02
CA VAL A 38 -7.44 -4.71 7.71
C VAL A 38 -7.94 -6.12 7.38
N PRO A 39 -8.91 -6.24 6.45
CA PRO A 39 -9.33 -7.53 5.94
C PRO A 39 -8.14 -8.34 5.39
N ARG A 40 -8.18 -9.67 5.59
CA ARG A 40 -7.11 -10.58 5.19
C ARG A 40 -6.76 -10.49 3.70
N TRP A 41 -7.75 -10.32 2.83
CA TRP A 41 -7.52 -10.19 1.39
C TRP A 41 -6.66 -8.96 1.07
N LEU A 42 -6.91 -7.83 1.73
CA LEU A 42 -6.17 -6.58 1.53
C LEU A 42 -4.73 -6.70 2.07
N TYR A 43 -4.60 -7.33 3.24
CA TYR A 43 -3.32 -7.65 3.84
C TYR A 43 -2.43 -8.49 2.89
N TYR A 44 -3.00 -9.51 2.24
CA TYR A 44 -2.24 -10.36 1.32
C TYR A 44 -1.96 -9.71 -0.04
N ILE A 45 -2.86 -8.86 -0.56
CA ILE A 45 -2.61 -8.07 -1.79
C ILE A 45 -1.40 -7.15 -1.61
N CYS A 46 -1.26 -6.58 -0.41
CA CYS A 46 -0.11 -5.76 -0.06
C CYS A 46 1.18 -6.59 0.12
N GLY A 47 1.11 -7.92 0.01
CA GLY A 47 2.26 -8.81 0.18
C GLY A 47 2.81 -8.83 1.60
N ALA A 48 2.05 -8.37 2.60
CA ALA A 48 2.54 -8.33 3.97
C ALA A 48 2.90 -9.76 4.44
N PRO A 49 4.12 -9.98 4.96
CA PRO A 49 4.58 -11.32 5.30
C PRO A 49 3.78 -11.90 6.46
N LYS A 50 3.49 -13.21 6.43
CA LYS A 50 2.80 -13.88 7.53
C LYS A 50 3.67 -13.87 8.79
N SER A 51 3.11 -13.41 9.91
CA SER A 51 3.75 -13.50 11.23
C SER A 51 3.14 -14.63 12.04
N PRO A 52 3.94 -15.48 12.72
CA PRO A 52 3.41 -16.39 13.75
C PRO A 52 3.10 -15.65 15.06
N PHE A 53 3.58 -14.42 15.24
CA PHE A 53 3.46 -13.65 16.48
C PHE A 53 2.38 -12.57 16.44
N ARG A 54 1.86 -12.23 15.25
CA ARG A 54 0.89 -11.14 15.08
C ARG A 54 -0.35 -11.63 14.31
N PRO A 55 -1.54 -11.15 14.68
CA PRO A 55 -2.77 -11.56 14.00
C PRO A 55 -2.75 -11.15 12.52
N ALA A 56 -3.19 -12.05 11.65
CA ALA A 56 -3.34 -11.77 10.22
C ALA A 56 -4.26 -10.56 10.02
N GLY A 57 -3.79 -9.55 9.28
CA GLY A 57 -4.50 -8.29 9.07
C GLY A 57 -3.91 -7.09 9.82
N LEU A 58 -2.98 -7.28 10.75
CA LEU A 58 -2.33 -6.16 11.46
C LEU A 58 -1.20 -5.56 10.62
N ILE A 59 -1.32 -4.29 10.24
CA ILE A 59 -0.33 -3.56 9.42
C ILE A 59 -0.24 -2.09 9.86
N MET A 60 0.94 -1.47 9.71
CA MET A 60 1.05 -0.02 9.94
C MET A 60 0.33 0.75 8.83
N ALA A 61 -0.49 1.73 9.19
CA ALA A 61 -1.28 2.53 8.26
C ALA A 61 -0.42 3.17 7.15
N ARG A 62 0.77 3.67 7.50
CA ARG A 62 1.72 4.26 6.54
C ARG A 62 2.22 3.25 5.51
N ILE A 63 2.51 2.03 5.94
CA ILE A 63 3.01 0.96 5.06
C ILE A 63 1.91 0.46 4.15
N LEU A 64 0.71 0.25 4.70
CA LEU A 64 -0.46 -0.06 3.89
C LEU A 64 -0.68 1.00 2.81
N GLY A 65 -0.61 2.28 3.17
CA GLY A 65 -0.74 3.39 2.22
C GLY A 65 0.32 3.37 1.14
N ALA A 66 1.60 3.21 1.51
CA ALA A 66 2.69 3.13 0.55
C ALA A 66 2.53 1.95 -0.42
N GLN A 67 2.16 0.76 0.07
CA GLN A 67 1.98 -0.42 -0.76
C GLN A 67 0.75 -0.32 -1.68
N LEU A 68 -0.36 0.21 -1.18
CA LEU A 68 -1.55 0.44 -2.00
C LEU A 68 -1.32 1.49 -3.09
N THR A 69 -0.65 2.60 -2.76
CA THR A 69 -0.24 3.60 -3.75
C THR A 69 0.70 3.01 -4.79
N ALA A 70 1.64 2.17 -4.37
CA ALA A 70 2.54 1.49 -5.29
C ALA A 70 1.77 0.55 -6.24
N ILE A 71 0.85 -0.27 -5.73
CA ILE A 71 0.00 -1.15 -6.55
C ILE A 71 -0.84 -0.33 -7.53
N ALA A 72 -1.48 0.74 -7.07
CA ALA A 72 -2.29 1.59 -7.92
C ALA A 72 -1.46 2.24 -9.04
N LEU A 73 -0.27 2.73 -8.72
CA LEU A 73 0.67 3.28 -9.71
C LEU A 73 1.13 2.25 -10.73
N VAL A 74 1.42 1.01 -10.32
CA VAL A 74 1.78 -0.09 -11.24
C VAL A 74 0.62 -0.40 -12.17
N LEU A 75 -0.59 -0.59 -11.62
CA LEU A 75 -1.79 -0.88 -12.42
C LEU A 75 -2.09 0.25 -13.40
N PHE A 76 -2.03 1.50 -12.94
CA PHE A 76 -2.23 2.66 -13.79
C PHE A 76 -1.18 2.76 -14.89
N SER A 77 0.10 2.51 -14.57
CA SER A 77 1.18 2.50 -15.57
C SER A 77 0.96 1.40 -16.62
N LEU A 78 0.49 0.21 -16.23
CA LEU A 78 0.14 -0.86 -17.15
C LEU A 78 -1.03 -0.48 -18.06
N ILE A 79 -2.05 0.23 -17.54
CA ILE A 79 -3.14 0.75 -18.36
C ILE A 79 -2.59 1.74 -19.39
N CYS A 80 -1.76 2.71 -18.98
CA CYS A 80 -1.14 3.68 -19.88
C CYS A 80 -0.25 3.02 -20.95
N LEU A 81 0.39 1.89 -20.65
CA LEU A 81 1.21 1.16 -21.62
C LEU A 81 0.38 0.48 -22.71
N ASN A 82 -0.82 0.01 -22.37
CA ASN A 82 -1.67 -0.72 -23.31
C ASN A 82 -2.68 0.18 -24.03
N TRP A 83 -3.01 1.36 -23.47
CA TRP A 83 -4.11 2.21 -23.93
C TRP A 83 -3.59 3.63 -24.19
N GLN A 84 -4.03 4.25 -25.30
CA GLN A 84 -3.73 5.66 -25.58
C GLN A 84 -4.57 6.56 -24.68
N ILE A 85 -4.01 6.91 -23.53
CA ILE A 85 -4.62 7.79 -22.53
C ILE A 85 -4.38 9.26 -22.91
N SER A 86 -5.42 10.08 -22.90
CA SER A 86 -5.26 11.52 -23.14
C SER A 86 -4.58 12.21 -21.93
N PRO A 87 -3.92 13.37 -22.10
CA PRO A 87 -3.22 14.04 -21.01
C PRO A 87 -4.09 14.37 -19.79
N GLY A 88 -5.36 14.71 -20.00
CA GLY A 88 -6.30 14.98 -18.90
C GLY A 88 -6.62 13.73 -18.08
N TRP A 89 -6.86 12.60 -18.76
CA TRP A 89 -7.06 11.30 -18.11
C TRP A 89 -5.78 10.80 -17.42
N PHE A 90 -4.61 11.16 -17.93
CA PHE A 90 -3.34 10.81 -17.32
C PHE A 90 -3.19 11.43 -15.92
N ILE A 91 -3.40 12.75 -15.82
CA ILE A 91 -3.31 13.49 -14.54
C ILE A 91 -4.35 12.95 -13.54
N PHE A 92 -5.58 12.72 -14.02
CA PHE A 92 -6.64 12.18 -13.18
C PHE A 92 -6.28 10.79 -12.63
N GLY A 93 -5.77 9.88 -13.47
CA GLY A 93 -5.36 8.55 -13.04
C GLY A 93 -4.17 8.54 -12.09
N LEU A 94 -3.20 9.44 -12.28
CA LEU A 94 -2.08 9.62 -11.37
C LEU A 94 -2.56 10.11 -9.99
N PHE A 95 -3.48 11.09 -9.96
CA PHE A 95 -4.07 11.58 -8.72
C PHE A 95 -4.91 10.51 -8.02
N ALA A 96 -5.74 9.77 -8.77
CA ALA A 96 -6.52 8.66 -8.24
C ALA A 96 -5.65 7.56 -7.62
N SER A 97 -4.47 7.32 -8.21
CA SER A 97 -3.50 6.34 -7.71
C SER A 97 -2.92 6.67 -6.33
N GLY A 98 -3.00 7.93 -5.90
CA GLY A 98 -2.66 8.33 -4.52
C GLY A 98 -3.88 8.50 -3.61
N LEU A 99 -4.95 9.11 -4.14
CA LEU A 99 -6.14 9.46 -3.35
C LEU A 99 -6.90 8.22 -2.87
N ILE A 100 -7.12 7.22 -3.74
CA ILE A 100 -7.90 6.02 -3.38
C ILE A 100 -7.20 5.23 -2.26
N PRO A 101 -5.89 4.93 -2.35
CA PRO A 101 -5.13 4.35 -1.24
C PRO A 101 -5.22 5.15 0.05
N TYR A 102 -5.09 6.47 -0.02
CA TYR A 102 -5.19 7.33 1.15
C TYR A 102 -6.55 7.23 1.84
N LEU A 103 -7.64 7.28 1.07
CA LEU A 103 -9.00 7.14 1.59
C LEU A 103 -9.24 5.75 2.21
N LEU A 104 -8.72 4.68 1.60
CA LEU A 104 -8.78 3.33 2.16
C LEU A 104 -8.06 3.23 3.50
N VAL A 105 -6.84 3.77 3.60
CA VAL A 105 -6.09 3.79 4.87
C VAL A 105 -6.84 4.60 5.92
N TYR A 106 -7.39 5.76 5.56
CA TYR A 106 -8.17 6.60 6.46
C TYR A 106 -9.42 5.88 6.98
N PHE A 107 -10.16 5.21 6.09
CA PHE A 107 -11.33 4.42 6.46
C PHE A 107 -10.98 3.37 7.51
N TYR A 108 -10.03 2.48 7.23
CA TYR A 108 -9.64 1.43 8.17
C TYR A 108 -9.01 1.95 9.47
N SER A 109 -8.37 3.12 9.43
CA SER A 109 -7.84 3.77 10.63
C SER A 109 -8.95 4.26 11.57
N ASN A 110 -10.10 4.63 11.04
CA ASN A 110 -11.24 5.12 11.82
C ASN A 110 -12.24 4.02 12.20
N THR A 111 -12.35 2.94 11.41
CA THR A 111 -13.23 1.81 11.77
C THR A 111 -12.65 0.94 12.89
N ALA A 112 -11.34 1.04 13.16
CA ALA A 112 -10.66 0.30 14.21
C ALA A 112 -10.68 0.99 15.60
N ARG A 113 -11.31 2.17 15.72
CA ARG A 113 -11.55 2.89 16.98
C ARG A 113 -12.98 2.65 17.44
#